data_AF-A0A4R4FD49-F1
#
_entry.id   AF-A0A4R4FD49-F1
#
_cell.length_a   1.000
_cell.length_b   1.000
_cell.length_c   1.000
_cell.angle_alpha   90.00
_cell.angle_beta   90.00
_cell.angle_gamma   90.00
#
_symmetry.space_group_name_H-M   'P 1'
#
loop_
_entity.id
_entity.type
_entity.pdbx_description
1 polymer ?
#
loop_
_entity_poly.entity_id
_entity_poly.type
_entity_poly.pdbx_seq_one_letter_code
_entity_poly.pdbx_strand_id
1 'polypeptide(L)'
;MRRKVMYQIKIKNCNNIAEGELCIEEEKLNILYGINGTGKTTIAKAIEFSKEPQKIGELQSFFTEDIASVSITPEVGKILVFNEDFVRDIVFKEDEGIIHILILIRKILTSEYLRLRNIFQSLIIWN
;
A
#
# COMPACT_ATOMS: atom_id res chain seq x y z
N MET A 1 -21.92 14.02 -13.01
CA MET A 1 -20.52 14.01 -12.54
C MET A 1 -20.45 13.08 -11.33
N ARG A 2 -19.65 12.01 -11.36
CA ARG A 2 -19.42 11.18 -10.16
C ARG A 2 -18.57 11.99 -9.17
N ARG A 3 -18.93 11.97 -7.88
CA ARG A 3 -18.12 12.59 -6.83
C ARG A 3 -16.81 11.82 -6.72
N LYS A 4 -15.70 12.54 -6.82
CA LYS A 4 -14.36 12.02 -6.59
C LYS A 4 -14.20 11.73 -5.10
N VAL A 5 -14.03 10.47 -4.72
CA VAL A 5 -13.74 10.09 -3.33
C VAL A 5 -12.23 10.10 -3.14
N MET A 6 -11.80 10.70 -2.03
CA MET A 6 -10.39 10.80 -1.65
C MET A 6 -10.26 10.29 -0.23
N TYR A 7 -9.37 9.32 -0.05
CA TYR A 7 -9.05 8.71 1.24
C TYR A 7 -7.87 9.43 1.86
N GLN A 8 -8.09 10.05 3.01
CA GLN A 8 -7.06 10.64 3.86
C GLN A 8 -6.48 9.56 4.74
N ILE A 9 -5.17 9.41 4.72
CA ILE A 9 -4.45 8.39 5.50
C ILE A 9 -3.51 9.13 6.43
N LYS A 10 -3.61 8.86 7.72
CA LYS A 10 -2.70 9.37 8.74
C LYS A 10 -1.99 8.20 9.40
N ILE A 11 -0.68 8.29 9.48
CA ILE A 11 0.20 7.26 10.05
C ILE A 11 1.06 7.94 11.10
N LYS A 12 1.12 7.36 12.30
CA LYS A 12 1.97 7.86 13.39
C LYS A 12 2.75 6.73 14.02
N ASN A 13 3.98 7.04 14.41
CA ASN A 13 4.86 6.17 15.19
C ASN A 13 5.04 4.77 14.59
N CYS A 14 5.03 4.67 13.25
CA CYS A 14 5.17 3.41 12.54
C CYS A 14 6.59 3.25 12.00
N ASN A 15 7.38 2.30 12.52
CA ASN A 15 8.78 2.06 12.16
C ASN A 15 9.59 3.37 12.13
N ASN A 16 10.03 3.79 10.96
CA ASN A 16 10.80 5.00 10.71
C ASN A 16 9.95 6.25 10.41
N ILE A 17 8.61 6.15 10.50
CA ILE A 17 7.66 7.23 10.26
C ILE A 17 7.14 7.73 11.61
N ALA A 18 7.60 8.91 12.03
CA ALA A 18 7.05 9.59 13.20
C ALA A 18 5.62 10.08 12.93
N GLU A 19 5.42 10.80 11.82
CA GLU A 19 4.11 11.26 11.35
C GLU A 19 4.11 11.31 9.82
N GLY A 20 3.01 10.89 9.20
CA GLY A 20 2.81 10.94 7.76
C GLY A 20 1.34 11.10 7.42
N GLU A 21 1.06 11.98 6.46
CA GLU A 21 -0.28 12.17 5.89
C GLU A 21 -0.22 12.02 4.37
N LEU A 22 -1.14 11.24 3.78
CA LEU A 22 -1.26 11.09 2.33
C LEU A 22 -2.72 10.93 1.89
N CYS A 23 -2.95 11.21 0.62
CA CYS A 23 -4.26 11.04 -0.03
C CYS A 23 -4.21 9.91 -1.07
N ILE A 24 -5.22 9.05 -1.07
CA ILE A 24 -5.46 8.07 -2.15
C ILE A 24 -6.76 8.43 -2.86
N GLU A 25 -6.71 8.55 -4.18
CA GLU A 25 -7.90 8.81 -5.00
C GLU A 25 -8.58 7.49 -5.38
N GLU A 26 -9.91 7.40 -5.17
CA GLU A 26 -10.69 6.27 -5.66
C GLU A 26 -10.69 6.21 -7.20
N GLU A 27 -10.82 5.00 -7.77
CA GLU A 27 -10.84 4.75 -9.22
C GLU A 27 -9.55 5.19 -9.97
N LYS A 28 -8.45 5.41 -9.24
CA LYS A 28 -7.15 5.80 -9.81
C LYS A 28 -6.06 4.81 -9.43
N LEU A 29 -5.08 4.73 -10.31
CA LEU A 29 -3.79 4.12 -10.02
C LEU A 29 -3.00 5.09 -9.14
N ASN A 30 -2.87 4.77 -7.84
CA ASN A 30 -2.11 5.57 -6.89
C ASN A 30 -0.72 4.93 -6.74
N ILE A 31 0.33 5.64 -7.12
CA ILE A 31 1.71 5.16 -7.10
C ILE A 31 2.47 5.93 -6.02
N LEU A 32 2.94 5.20 -5.01
CA LEU A 32 3.85 5.75 -4.00
C LEU A 32 5.30 5.43 -4.42
N TYR A 33 6.07 6.48 -4.72
CA TYR A 33 7.47 6.36 -5.13
C TYR A 33 8.38 7.21 -4.24
N GLY A 34 9.65 6.85 -4.16
CA GLY A 34 10.65 7.51 -3.32
C GLY A 34 11.89 6.64 -3.15
N ILE A 35 12.98 7.21 -2.64
CA ILE A 35 14.24 6.50 -2.45
C ILE A 35 14.12 5.41 -1.36
N ASN A 36 15.10 4.52 -1.28
CA ASN A 36 15.11 3.46 -0.24
C ASN A 36 15.18 4.06 1.16
N GLY A 37 14.52 3.40 2.11
CA GLY A 37 14.46 3.88 3.50
C GLY A 37 13.46 5.01 3.78
N THR A 38 12.69 5.50 2.80
CA THR A 38 11.69 6.58 3.03
C THR A 38 10.37 6.11 3.65
N GLY A 39 10.25 4.84 4.01
CA GLY A 39 9.05 4.30 4.66
C GLY A 39 7.93 3.87 3.70
N LYS A 40 8.19 3.71 2.40
CA LYS A 40 7.18 3.22 1.43
C LYS A 40 6.54 1.89 1.88
N THR A 41 7.35 0.91 2.26
CA THR A 41 6.88 -0.39 2.76
C THR A 41 6.11 -0.25 4.07
N THR A 42 6.55 0.65 4.95
CA THR A 42 5.83 0.97 6.18
C THR A 42 4.45 1.54 5.89
N ILE A 43 4.32 2.48 4.95
CA ILE A 43 3.03 3.05 4.53
C ILE A 43 2.11 1.96 3.98
N ALA A 44 2.65 1.09 3.13
CA ALA A 44 1.88 -0.01 2.54
C ALA A 44 1.32 -0.97 3.60
N LYS A 45 2.18 -1.42 4.51
CA LYS A 45 1.79 -2.30 5.63
C LYS A 45 0.83 -1.60 6.59
N ALA A 46 1.04 -0.32 6.89
CA ALA A 46 0.12 0.43 7.73
C ALA A 46 -1.28 0.49 7.10
N ILE A 47 -1.37 0.72 5.79
CA ILE A 47 -2.65 0.72 5.07
C ILE A 47 -3.26 -0.68 5.07
N GLU A 48 -2.49 -1.74 4.83
CA GLU A 48 -2.97 -3.12 4.93
C GLU A 48 -3.51 -3.45 6.34
N PHE A 49 -2.76 -3.09 7.37
CA PHE A 49 -3.06 -3.38 8.77
C PHE A 49 -4.13 -2.46 9.36
N SER A 50 -4.58 -1.43 8.64
CA SER A 50 -5.65 -0.56 9.10
C SER A 50 -6.98 -1.30 9.32
N LYS A 51 -7.12 -2.51 8.75
CA LYS A 51 -8.25 -3.42 8.95
C LYS A 51 -7.98 -4.54 9.94
N GLU A 52 -6.74 -4.66 10.42
CA GLU A 52 -6.29 -5.67 11.36
C GLU A 52 -5.53 -5.00 12.51
N PRO A 53 -6.22 -4.30 13.44
CA PRO A 53 -5.57 -3.51 14.48
C PRO A 53 -4.55 -4.29 15.32
N GLN A 54 -4.76 -5.60 15.47
CA GLN A 54 -3.82 -6.50 16.14
C GLN A 54 -2.43 -6.56 15.49
N LYS A 55 -2.33 -6.28 14.18
CA LYS A 55 -1.07 -6.26 13.42
C LYS A 55 -0.37 -4.91 13.44
N ILE A 56 -1.06 -3.82 13.81
CA ILE A 56 -0.46 -2.47 13.85
C ILE A 56 0.73 -2.44 14.82
N GLY A 57 0.70 -3.22 15.91
CA GLY A 57 1.82 -3.35 16.85
C GLY A 57 3.11 -3.87 16.20
N GLU A 58 3.04 -4.60 15.10
CA GLU A 58 4.23 -5.03 14.32
C GLU A 58 4.95 -3.86 13.65
N LEU A 59 4.29 -2.70 13.56
CA LEU A 59 4.86 -1.47 13.02
C LEU A 59 5.36 -0.53 14.12
N GLN A 60 5.42 -0.92 15.40
CA GLN A 60 5.86 -0.03 16.47
C GLN A 60 7.24 0.58 16.17
N SER A 61 7.32 1.91 16.24
CA SER A 61 8.58 2.63 16.12
C SER A 61 9.52 2.31 17.28
N PHE A 62 10.79 2.12 16.98
CA PHE A 62 11.86 2.00 17.99
C PHE A 62 12.28 3.35 18.58
N PHE A 63 11.80 4.47 18.03
CA PHE A 63 12.20 5.82 18.43
C PHE A 63 11.26 6.46 19.47
N THR A 64 10.12 5.82 19.78
CA THR A 64 9.13 6.34 20.73
C THR A 64 8.35 5.20 21.41
N GLU A 65 7.88 5.47 22.63
CA GLU A 65 6.93 4.60 23.35
C GLU A 65 5.48 4.85 22.92
N ASP A 66 5.21 5.92 22.15
CA ASP A 66 3.88 6.20 21.62
C ASP A 66 3.44 5.09 20.66
N ILE A 67 2.20 4.63 20.84
CA ILE A 67 1.65 3.49 20.10
C ILE A 67 1.55 3.81 18.61
N ALA A 68 2.01 2.88 17.76
CA ALA A 68 1.80 2.92 16.32
C ALA A 68 0.30 3.05 15.99
N SER A 69 -0.03 3.94 15.06
CA SER A 69 -1.42 4.11 14.64
C SER A 69 -1.54 4.46 13.17
N VAL A 70 -2.62 3.99 12.58
CA VAL A 70 -3.05 4.30 11.23
C VAL A 70 -4.54 4.59 11.23
N SER A 71 -4.95 5.62 10.50
CA SER A 71 -6.35 5.95 10.29
C SER A 71 -6.58 6.29 8.83
N ILE A 72 -7.73 5.86 8.30
CA ILE A 72 -8.14 6.11 6.92
C ILE A 72 -9.56 6.65 6.90
N THR A 73 -9.75 7.80 6.26
CA THR A 73 -11.05 8.49 6.20
C THR A 73 -11.37 8.88 4.75
N PRO A 74 -12.54 8.50 4.19
CA PRO A 74 -13.58 7.67 4.78
C PRO A 74 -13.14 6.20 4.93
N GLU A 75 -13.96 5.39 5.61
CA GLU A 75 -13.64 3.98 5.79
C GLU A 75 -13.48 3.27 4.43
N VAL A 76 -12.38 2.55 4.29
CA VAL A 76 -12.07 1.77 3.08
C VAL A 76 -12.66 0.38 3.15
N GLY A 77 -12.98 -0.21 2.00
CA GLY A 77 -13.45 -1.59 1.91
C GLY A 77 -12.31 -2.60 2.02
N LYS A 78 -12.16 -3.42 0.97
CA LYS A 78 -11.05 -4.35 0.84
C LYS A 78 -9.80 -3.61 0.36
N ILE A 79 -8.68 -3.87 1.03
CA ILE A 79 -7.36 -3.35 0.69
C ILE A 79 -6.55 -4.52 0.15
N LEU A 80 -5.87 -4.30 -0.97
CA LEU A 80 -4.90 -5.24 -1.52
C LEU A 80 -3.61 -4.46 -1.78
N VAL A 81 -2.55 -4.89 -1.10
CA VAL A 81 -1.22 -4.31 -1.24
C VAL A 81 -0.40 -5.22 -2.14
N PHE A 82 0.15 -4.62 -3.20
CA PHE A 82 1.02 -5.27 -4.16
C PHE A 82 2.43 -4.80 -3.81
N ASN A 83 3.03 -5.44 -2.82
CA ASN A 83 4.41 -5.22 -2.42
C ASN A 83 5.34 -6.24 -3.11
N GLU A 84 6.63 -6.20 -2.78
CA GLU A 84 7.60 -7.18 -3.28
C GLU A 84 7.20 -8.63 -3.01
N ASP A 85 6.65 -8.93 -1.83
CA ASP A 85 6.25 -10.30 -1.49
C ASP A 85 5.10 -10.77 -2.39
N PHE A 86 4.11 -9.92 -2.65
CA PHE A 86 3.04 -10.18 -3.61
C PHE A 86 3.58 -10.38 -5.05
N VAL A 87 4.54 -9.54 -5.48
CA VAL A 87 5.15 -9.63 -6.81
C VAL A 87 6.02 -10.89 -6.92
N ARG A 88 6.75 -11.25 -5.86
CA ARG A 88 7.56 -12.48 -5.75
C ARG A 88 6.68 -13.73 -5.84
N ASP A 89 5.57 -13.75 -5.12
CA ASP A 89 4.68 -14.91 -5.03
C ASP A 89 3.84 -15.13 -6.30
N ILE A 90 3.62 -14.08 -7.11
CA ILE A 90 2.70 -14.13 -8.26
C ILE A 90 3.40 -13.93 -9.62
N VAL A 91 4.52 -13.20 -9.69
CA VAL A 91 5.01 -12.64 -10.96
C VAL A 91 6.38 -13.16 -11.41
N PHE A 92 7.40 -13.37 -10.56
CA PHE A 92 8.72 -13.83 -11.07
C PHE A 92 9.51 -14.79 -10.16
N LYS A 93 10.06 -15.84 -10.81
CA LYS A 93 11.35 -16.45 -10.47
C LYS A 93 12.45 -15.56 -11.07
N GLU A 94 13.46 -15.29 -10.25
CA GLU A 94 14.76 -14.66 -10.53
C GLU A 94 14.85 -13.12 -10.53
N ASP A 95 15.68 -12.68 -9.56
CA ASP A 95 16.49 -11.47 -9.37
C ASP A 95 16.22 -10.18 -10.17
N GLU A 96 15.85 -9.12 -9.43
CA GLU A 96 16.68 -7.91 -9.19
C GLU A 96 15.82 -6.74 -8.64
N GLY A 97 15.94 -6.47 -7.33
CA GLY A 97 16.33 -5.15 -6.83
C GLY A 97 15.42 -3.91 -6.90
N ILE A 98 14.11 -3.96 -7.20
CA ILE A 98 13.24 -2.74 -7.12
C ILE A 98 11.86 -3.03 -6.50
N ILE A 99 11.61 -2.49 -5.29
CA ILE A 99 10.28 -2.53 -4.65
C ILE A 99 9.35 -1.47 -5.28
N HIS A 100 8.41 -1.91 -6.12
CA HIS A 100 7.24 -1.11 -6.48
C HIS A 100 6.09 -1.47 -5.55
N ILE A 101 5.55 -0.48 -4.84
CA ILE A 101 4.36 -0.68 -4.00
C ILE A 101 3.18 -0.07 -4.72
N LEU A 102 2.30 -0.94 -5.17
CA LEU A 102 0.99 -0.55 -5.65
C LEU A 102 -0.02 -0.77 -4.51
N ILE A 103 -0.76 0.28 -4.17
CA ILE A 103 -1.88 0.20 -3.23
C ILE A 103 -3.16 0.31 -4.03
N LEU A 104 -3.91 -0.79 -4.10
CA LEU A 104 -5.24 -0.79 -4.70
C LEU A 104 -6.29 -0.89 -3.61
N ILE A 105 -7.04 0.20 -3.43
CA ILE A 105 -8.22 0.22 -2.60
C ILE A 105 -9.41 -0.04 -3.51
N ARG A 106 -9.92 -1.28 -3.51
CA ARG A 106 -11.10 -1.63 -4.30
C ARG A 106 -11.84 -2.84 -3.73
N LYS A 107 -13.17 -2.81 -3.81
CA LYS A 107 -14.00 -4.03 -3.80
C LYS A 107 -13.76 -4.74 -5.13
N ILE A 108 -12.71 -5.56 -5.19
CA ILE A 108 -12.31 -6.23 -6.44
C ILE A 108 -13.39 -7.21 -6.87
N LEU A 109 -14.02 -6.94 -8.01
CA LEU A 109 -14.69 -7.96 -8.82
C LEU A 109 -13.61 -8.66 -9.67
N THR A 110 -13.76 -9.97 -9.85
CA THR A 110 -12.77 -10.88 -10.46
C THR A 110 -12.22 -10.40 -11.82
N SER A 111 -13.02 -9.69 -12.60
CA SER A 111 -12.63 -9.17 -13.93
C SER A 111 -11.59 -8.05 -13.88
N GLU A 112 -11.56 -7.24 -12.83
CA GLU A 112 -10.59 -6.13 -12.72
C GLU A 112 -9.25 -6.56 -12.16
N TYR A 113 -9.24 -7.59 -11.32
CA TYR A 113 -8.02 -8.29 -10.93
C TYR A 113 -7.26 -8.79 -12.16
N LEU A 114 -7.96 -9.41 -13.11
CA LEU A 114 -7.38 -9.89 -14.38
C LEU A 114 -6.80 -8.75 -15.22
N ARG A 115 -7.50 -7.61 -15.29
CA ARG A 115 -7.02 -6.44 -16.04
C ARG A 115 -5.76 -5.84 -15.41
N LEU A 116 -5.72 -5.73 -14.09
CA LEU A 116 -4.54 -5.25 -13.36
C LEU A 116 -3.38 -6.22 -13.50
N ARG A 117 -3.62 -7.53 -13.36
CA ARG A 117 -2.63 -8.58 -13.64
C ARG A 117 -2.04 -8.42 -15.04
N ASN A 118 -2.86 -8.16 -16.05
CA ASN A 118 -2.37 -7.93 -17.42
C ASN A 118 -1.57 -6.63 -17.56
N ILE A 119 -1.95 -5.56 -16.84
CA ILE A 119 -1.17 -4.31 -16.80
C ILE A 119 0.20 -4.56 -16.17
N PHE A 120 0.28 -5.27 -15.03
CA PHE A 120 1.55 -5.59 -14.39
C PHE A 120 2.39 -6.54 -15.23
N GLN A 121 1.78 -7.57 -15.84
CA GLN A 121 2.47 -8.42 -16.81
C GLN A 121 3.00 -7.59 -17.99
N SER A 122 2.21 -6.66 -18.54
CA SER A 122 2.69 -5.80 -19.61
C SER A 122 3.81 -4.86 -19.15
N LEU A 123 3.78 -4.33 -17.92
CA LEU A 123 4.83 -3.45 -17.41
C LEU A 123 6.15 -4.20 -17.16
N ILE A 124 6.07 -5.50 -16.86
CA ILE A 124 7.23 -6.35 -16.56
C ILE A 124 7.76 -7.07 -17.82
N ILE A 125 6.97 -7.21 -18.88
CA ILE A 125 7.38 -7.80 -20.18
C ILE A 125 8.06 -6.78 -21.12
N TRP A 126 8.35 -5.55 -20.68
CA TRP A 126 9.23 -4.65 -21.44
C TRP A 126 10.70 -4.87 -21.05
N ASN A 127 11.30 -5.93 -21.60
CA ASN A 127 12.72 -6.05 -21.99
C ASN A 127 12.94 -7.38 -22.74
#